data_AF-A0A194VP90-F1
#
_entry.id   AF-A0A194VP90-F1
#
_cell.length_a   1.000
_cell.length_b   1.000
_cell.length_c   1.000
_cell.angle_alpha   90.00
_cell.angle_beta   90.00
_cell.angle_gamma   90.00
#
_symmetry.space_group_name_H-M   'P 1'
#
loop_
_entity.id
_entity.type
_entity.pdbx_description
1 polymer ?
#
loop_
_entity_poly.entity_id
_entity_poly.type
_entity_poly.pdbx_seq_one_letter_code
_entity_poly.pdbx_strand_id
1 'polypeptide(L)'
;MKFLHWTVPLTTVVLATPLIRCETTCTLPCASNAVCIADPTPRCVVPDGVCGGFAGFQCTNEDDYCVDDPRDDCDPNAGGADCIGICVVRPA
;
A
#
# COMPACT_ATOMS: atom_id res chain seq x y z
N MET A 1 23.78 -49.68 21.29
CA MET A 1 22.81 -49.89 20.19
C MET A 1 21.42 -49.55 20.71
N LYS A 2 20.93 -48.34 20.45
CA LYS A 2 19.50 -47.96 20.44
C LYS A 2 19.41 -46.51 19.95
N PHE A 3 19.31 -46.37 18.64
CA PHE A 3 18.98 -45.12 17.98
C PHE A 3 17.49 -44.86 18.23
N LEU A 4 17.17 -43.94 19.14
CA LEU A 4 15.82 -43.42 19.27
C LEU A 4 15.54 -42.55 18.04
N HIS A 5 14.89 -43.13 17.05
CA HIS A 5 14.25 -42.40 15.96
C HIS A 5 13.00 -41.72 16.50
N TRP A 6 13.09 -40.42 16.78
CA TRP A 6 11.89 -39.59 16.84
C TRP A 6 11.70 -38.95 15.47
N THR A 7 10.72 -39.48 14.73
CA THR A 7 10.24 -38.89 13.49
C THR A 7 9.66 -37.51 13.79
N VAL A 8 10.32 -36.46 13.30
CA VAL A 8 9.76 -35.10 13.32
C VAL A 8 8.53 -35.13 12.41
N PRO A 9 7.33 -34.77 12.89
CA PRO A 9 6.16 -34.72 12.03
C PRO A 9 6.37 -33.61 10.99
N LEU A 10 6.41 -33.99 9.71
CA LEU A 10 6.22 -33.08 8.58
C LEU A 10 4.76 -32.61 8.57
N THR A 11 4.38 -31.80 9.55
CA THR A 11 3.11 -31.10 9.51
C THR A 11 3.39 -29.63 9.24
N THR A 12 2.93 -29.22 8.06
CA THR A 12 2.79 -27.84 7.58
C THR A 12 4.09 -27.07 7.41
N VAL A 13 4.65 -27.20 6.21
CA VAL A 13 5.23 -26.04 5.51
C VAL A 13 4.16 -24.95 5.56
N VAL A 14 4.31 -24.02 6.50
CA VAL A 14 3.62 -22.73 6.42
C VAL A 14 4.20 -22.12 5.16
N LEU A 15 3.41 -22.11 4.08
CA LEU A 15 3.64 -21.21 2.97
C LEU A 15 3.63 -19.82 3.60
N ALA A 16 4.81 -19.31 3.94
CA ALA A 16 5.02 -17.90 4.15
C ALA A 16 4.74 -17.26 2.79
N THR A 17 3.47 -17.00 2.51
CA THR A 17 3.11 -15.96 1.57
C THR A 17 3.76 -14.70 2.14
N PRO A 18 4.74 -14.09 1.47
CA PRO A 18 5.18 -12.79 1.89
C PRO A 18 3.98 -11.87 1.61
N LEU A 19 3.19 -11.59 2.64
CA LEU A 19 2.27 -10.46 2.63
C LEU A 19 3.12 -9.20 2.86
N ILE A 20 4.04 -8.95 1.92
CA ILE A 20 4.77 -7.70 1.77
C ILE A 20 4.60 -7.34 0.29
N ARG A 21 3.36 -7.14 -0.10
CA ARG A 21 3.03 -6.32 -1.26
C ARG A 21 2.33 -5.11 -0.67
N CYS A 22 2.77 -3.93 -1.10
CA CYS A 22 2.09 -2.66 -0.89
C CYS A 22 0.58 -2.92 -0.96
N GLU A 23 -0.12 -2.63 0.13
CA GLU A 23 -1.47 -3.14 0.39
C GLU A 23 -2.42 -2.67 -0.72
N THR A 24 -2.63 -3.52 -1.73
CA THR A 24 -3.67 -3.37 -2.77
C THR A 24 -5.06 -3.66 -2.19
N THR A 25 -5.34 -3.17 -0.99
CA THR A 25 -6.53 -3.50 -0.19
C THR A 25 -7.78 -2.81 -0.73
N CYS A 26 -7.62 -1.90 -1.70
CA CYS A 26 -8.73 -1.22 -2.34
C CYS A 26 -9.17 -1.95 -3.62
N THR A 27 -10.20 -2.81 -3.52
CA THR A 27 -10.76 -3.58 -4.65
C THR A 27 -12.03 -2.97 -5.23
N LEU A 28 -12.34 -1.70 -4.94
CA LEU A 28 -13.55 -1.06 -5.46
C LEU A 28 -13.43 -0.86 -6.98
N PRO A 29 -14.49 -1.15 -7.75
CA PRO A 29 -14.53 -0.85 -9.17
C PRO A 29 -14.75 0.65 -9.37
N CYS A 30 -13.65 1.42 -9.38
CA CYS A 30 -13.70 2.86 -9.61
C CYS A 30 -13.93 3.21 -11.08
N ALA A 31 -14.41 4.42 -11.34
CA ALA A 31 -14.45 4.99 -12.68
C ALA A 31 -13.03 5.06 -13.27
N SER A 32 -12.91 5.11 -14.60
CA SER A 32 -11.61 5.09 -15.29
C SER A 32 -10.70 6.27 -14.96
N ASN A 33 -11.25 7.37 -14.45
CA ASN A 33 -10.51 8.56 -14.01
C ASN A 33 -10.29 8.62 -12.49
N ALA A 34 -10.66 7.57 -11.76
CA ALA A 34 -10.54 7.51 -10.32
C ALA A 34 -9.57 6.41 -9.89
N VAL A 35 -8.96 6.63 -8.73
CA VAL A 35 -8.02 5.71 -8.08
C VAL A 35 -8.68 5.19 -6.81
N CYS A 36 -8.53 3.89 -6.56
CA CYS A 36 -8.99 3.27 -5.33
C CYS A 36 -7.89 3.44 -4.27
N ILE A 37 -8.18 4.19 -3.21
CA ILE A 37 -7.25 4.36 -2.06
C ILE A 37 -7.83 3.68 -0.82
N ALA A 38 -6.97 3.12 0.02
CA ALA A 38 -7.38 2.43 1.25
C ALA A 38 -7.38 3.32 2.51
N ASP A 39 -6.81 4.54 2.45
CA ASP A 39 -6.56 5.39 3.62
C ASP A 39 -7.56 6.56 3.77
N PRO A 40 -8.29 6.74 4.89
CA PRO A 40 -8.39 5.84 6.06
C PRO A 40 -9.38 4.68 5.86
N THR A 41 -10.18 4.73 4.80
CA THR A 41 -11.08 3.65 4.38
C THR A 41 -11.08 3.54 2.86
N PRO A 42 -11.39 2.34 2.30
CA PRO A 42 -11.50 2.14 0.85
C PRO A 42 -12.49 3.10 0.21
N ARG A 43 -12.00 3.94 -0.71
CA ARG A 43 -12.84 4.84 -1.51
C ARG A 43 -12.21 5.16 -2.86
N CYS A 44 -13.05 5.58 -3.81
CA CYS A 44 -12.60 6.10 -5.10
C CYS A 44 -12.39 7.61 -5.01
N VAL A 45 -11.21 8.07 -5.40
CA VAL A 45 -10.84 9.49 -5.45
C VAL A 45 -10.40 9.86 -6.86
N VAL A 46 -10.63 11.10 -7.27
CA VAL A 46 -10.01 11.68 -8.46
C VAL A 46 -8.82 12.49 -7.97
N PRO A 47 -7.57 12.10 -8.28
CA PRO A 47 -6.39 12.84 -7.84
C PRO A 47 -6.37 14.27 -8.36
N ASP A 48 -5.97 15.23 -7.52
CA ASP A 48 -5.79 16.64 -7.90
C ASP A 48 -4.31 17.06 -7.97
N GLY A 49 -3.47 16.13 -8.38
CA GLY A 49 -2.03 16.34 -8.56
C GLY A 49 -1.18 15.26 -7.90
N VAL A 50 0.12 15.53 -7.88
CA VAL A 50 1.15 14.67 -7.29
C VAL A 50 1.76 15.35 -6.07
N CYS A 51 2.21 14.55 -5.11
CA CYS A 51 2.86 15.01 -3.90
C CYS A 51 3.94 14.01 -3.45
N GLY A 52 4.70 14.35 -2.42
CA GLY A 52 5.77 13.50 -1.91
C GLY A 52 6.90 13.35 -2.92
N GLY A 53 7.43 12.12 -3.01
CA GLY A 53 8.64 11.83 -3.77
C GLY A 53 9.88 12.41 -3.12
N PHE A 54 11.05 12.06 -3.67
CA PHE A 54 12.35 12.59 -3.24
C PHE A 54 12.42 14.14 -3.22
N ALA A 55 11.62 14.80 -4.07
CA ALA A 55 11.54 16.26 -4.12
C ALA A 55 10.61 16.87 -3.05
N GLY A 56 9.80 16.06 -2.36
CA GLY A 56 8.89 16.52 -1.32
C GLY A 56 7.77 17.43 -1.82
N PHE A 57 7.19 17.14 -2.98
CA PHE A 57 6.12 17.96 -3.56
C PHE A 57 4.93 18.09 -2.61
N GLN A 58 4.40 19.29 -2.47
CA GLN A 58 3.23 19.59 -1.65
C GLN A 58 1.97 19.59 -2.52
N CYS A 59 0.83 19.30 -1.91
CA CYS A 59 -0.45 19.50 -2.57
C CYS A 59 -0.76 20.99 -2.77
N THR A 60 -1.34 21.32 -3.91
CA THR A 60 -1.63 22.70 -4.29
C THR A 60 -2.74 23.29 -3.44
N ASN A 61 -3.78 22.50 -3.15
CA ASN A 61 -4.88 22.92 -2.30
C ASN A 61 -4.51 22.72 -0.83
N GLU A 62 -4.91 23.69 -0.01
CA GLU A 62 -4.62 23.71 1.43
C GLU A 62 -5.33 22.61 2.23
N ASP A 63 -6.51 22.18 1.76
CA ASP A 63 -7.33 21.15 2.43
C ASP A 63 -7.02 19.72 1.98
N ASP A 64 -6.22 19.58 0.91
CA ASP A 64 -5.81 18.28 0.42
C ASP A 64 -4.73 17.66 1.30
N TYR A 65 -4.67 16.33 1.27
CA TYR A 65 -3.59 15.60 1.90
C TYR A 65 -2.96 14.63 0.93
N CYS A 66 -1.69 14.32 1.20
CA CYS A 66 -0.90 13.43 0.36
C CYS A 66 -1.13 11.98 0.78
N VAL A 67 -1.54 11.14 -0.17
CA VAL A 67 -1.66 9.69 -0.01
C VAL A 67 -0.71 9.01 -0.99
N ASP A 68 0.00 7.99 -0.53
CA ASP A 68 0.86 7.17 -1.38
C ASP A 68 0.08 6.59 -2.57
N ASP A 69 0.64 6.63 -3.79
CA ASP A 69 -0.10 6.20 -4.98
C ASP A 69 -0.13 4.66 -5.07
N PRO A 70 -1.28 4.00 -4.84
CA PRO A 70 -1.35 2.53 -4.83
C PRO A 70 -1.16 1.90 -6.22
N ARG A 71 -0.95 2.71 -7.26
CA ARG A 71 -0.66 2.28 -8.63
C ARG A 71 0.84 2.13 -8.89
N ASP A 72 1.70 2.62 -7.99
CA ASP A 72 3.14 2.41 -8.08
C ASP A 72 3.59 1.14 -7.35
N ASP A 73 4.87 0.80 -7.48
CA ASP A 73 5.51 -0.33 -6.81
C ASP A 73 6.42 0.10 -5.64
N CYS A 74 6.28 1.35 -5.19
CA CYS A 74 7.01 1.87 -4.05
C CYS A 74 6.43 1.28 -2.76
N ASP A 75 7.29 0.76 -1.88
CA ASP A 75 6.86 0.33 -0.54
C ASP A 75 7.09 1.50 0.42
N PRO A 76 6.04 2.12 0.97
CA PRO A 76 6.18 3.24 1.89
C PRO A 76 6.92 2.85 3.18
N ASN A 77 7.00 1.56 3.51
CA ASN A 77 7.77 1.07 4.67
C ASN A 77 9.26 0.87 4.37
N ALA A 78 9.65 0.84 3.10
CA ALA A 78 11.05 0.68 2.65
C ALA A 78 11.61 1.93 1.92
N GLY A 79 10.75 2.85 1.50
CA GLY A 79 11.09 4.10 0.80
C GLY A 79 10.50 5.38 1.43
N GLY A 80 9.57 5.27 2.39
CA GLY A 80 9.08 6.42 3.16
C GLY A 80 8.60 7.61 2.33
N ALA A 81 9.09 8.80 2.69
CA ALA A 81 8.75 10.08 2.06
C ALA A 81 9.19 10.20 0.58
N ASP A 82 10.02 9.27 0.09
CA ASP A 82 10.50 9.27 -1.29
C ASP A 82 9.50 8.61 -2.27
N CYS A 83 8.44 7.95 -1.77
CA CYS A 83 7.39 7.42 -2.63
C CYS A 83 6.52 8.55 -3.20
N ILE A 84 6.11 8.38 -4.45
CA ILE A 84 5.27 9.39 -5.11
C ILE A 84 3.83 9.20 -4.64
N GLY A 85 3.20 10.30 -4.25
CA GLY A 85 1.82 10.33 -3.79
C GLY A 85 0.89 11.07 -4.75
N ILE A 86 -0.40 10.95 -4.45
CA ILE A 86 -1.50 11.69 -5.06
C ILE A 86 -2.16 12.62 -4.05
N CYS A 87 -2.52 13.81 -4.50
CA CYS A 87 -3.29 14.76 -3.71
C CYS A 87 -4.76 14.42 -3.74
N VAL A 88 -5.37 14.31 -2.56
CA VAL A 88 -6.77 13.95 -2.42
C VAL A 88 -7.46 14.84 -1.40
N VAL A 89 -8.72 15.18 -1.69
CA VAL A 89 -9.57 15.93 -0.77
C VAL A 89 -9.77 15.12 0.51
N ARG A 90 -9.61 15.79 1.66
CA ARG A 90 -9.89 15.19 2.97
C ARG A 90 -11.38 14.81 3.06
N PRO A 91 -11.73 13.61 3.53
CA PRO A 91 -13.12 13.29 3.85
C PRO A 91 -13.62 14.28 4.92
N ALA A 92 -14.83 14.82 4.72
CA ALA A 92 -15.50 15.69 5.70
C ALA A 92 -15.91 14.93 6.97
#